data_AF-A0A9D7SPI3-F1
#
_entry.id   AF-A0A9D7SPI3-F1
#
_cell.length_a   1.000
_cell.length_b   1.000
_cell.length_c   1.000
_cell.angle_alpha   90.00
_cell.angle_beta   90.00
_cell.angle_gamma   90.00
#
_symmetry.space_group_name_H-M   'P 1'
#
loop_
_entity.id
_entity.type
_entity.pdbx_description
1 polymer ?
#
loop_
_entity_poly.entity_id
_entity_poly.type
_entity_poly.pdbx_seq_one_letter_code
_entity_poly.pdbx_strand_id
1 'polypeptide(L)'
;MNFLFILFLSATLFTTSLAGRNFESPYAITIVAVNYVLMNLAFSSIWVYVMKNKMIPEEILHQLSTKRENIIIFAGILLQLASIPLAYVSTYISFILFIVVLILHIIRLWRH
;
A
#
# COMPACT_ATOMS: atom_id res chain seq x y z
N MET A 1 7.23 11.38 -11.62
CA MET A 1 6.88 10.52 -10.47
C MET A 1 5.41 10.12 -10.44
N ASN A 2 4.45 11.01 -10.74
CA ASN A 2 3.02 10.65 -10.80
C ASN A 2 2.68 9.50 -11.78
N PHE A 3 3.37 9.41 -12.92
CA PHE A 3 3.14 8.34 -13.90
C PHE A 3 3.31 6.92 -13.33
N LEU A 4 4.34 6.69 -12.50
CA LEU A 4 4.58 5.36 -11.91
C LEU A 4 3.46 4.98 -10.94
N PHE A 5 2.98 5.93 -10.14
CA PHE A 5 1.84 5.68 -9.26
C PHE A 5 0.58 5.34 -10.05
N ILE A 6 0.28 6.10 -11.11
CA ILE A 6 -0.88 5.85 -11.99
C ILE A 6 -0.75 4.49 -12.71
N LEU A 7 0.46 4.11 -13.11
CA LEU A 7 0.73 2.81 -13.71
C LEU A 7 0.37 1.67 -12.74
N PHE A 8 0.88 1.68 -11.51
CA PHE A 8 0.58 0.63 -10.53
C PHE A 8 -0.88 0.67 -10.04
N LEU A 9 -1.47 1.86 -9.97
CA LEU A 9 -2.88 2.02 -9.66
C LEU A 9 -3.76 1.38 -10.74
N SER A 10 -3.48 1.62 -12.02
CA SER A 10 -4.22 0.99 -13.12
C SER A 10 -3.98 -0.53 -13.19
N ALA A 11 -2.76 -0.99 -12.92
CA ALA A 11 -2.44 -2.41 -12.82
C ALA A 11 -3.20 -3.12 -11.69
N THR A 12 -3.65 -2.40 -10.66
CA THR A 12 -4.37 -2.98 -9.51
C THR A 12 -5.63 -3.73 -9.94
N LEU A 13 -6.40 -3.19 -10.90
CA LEU A 13 -7.59 -3.87 -11.42
C LEU A 13 -7.24 -5.21 -12.09
N PHE A 14 -6.17 -5.23 -12.87
CA PHE A 14 -5.68 -6.43 -13.53
C PHE A 14 -5.19 -7.47 -12.52
N THR A 15 -4.32 -7.07 -11.59
CA THR A 15 -3.77 -8.01 -10.59
C THR A 15 -4.87 -8.56 -9.68
N THR A 16 -5.85 -7.73 -9.30
CA THR A 16 -6.98 -8.15 -8.48
C THR A 16 -7.88 -9.13 -9.23
N SER A 17 -8.16 -8.88 -10.52
CA SER A 17 -8.91 -9.83 -11.35
C SER A 17 -8.17 -11.16 -11.52
N LEU A 18 -6.86 -11.12 -11.72
CA LEU A 18 -6.00 -12.31 -11.80
C LEU A 18 -6.06 -13.14 -10.52
N ALA A 19 -5.93 -12.50 -9.36
CA ALA A 19 -6.03 -13.18 -8.05
C ALA A 19 -7.45 -13.66 -7.74
N GLY A 20 -8.49 -12.95 -8.17
CA GLY A 20 -9.88 -13.40 -8.01
C GLY A 20 -10.19 -14.69 -8.77
N ARG A 21 -9.60 -14.86 -9.96
CA ARG A 21 -9.73 -16.09 -10.77
C ARG A 21 -8.82 -17.22 -10.30
N ASN A 22 -7.68 -16.90 -9.67
CA ASN A 22 -6.64 -17.85 -9.29
C ASN A 22 -6.27 -17.72 -7.81
N PHE A 23 -7.27 -17.63 -6.92
CA PHE A 23 -7.04 -17.32 -5.50
C PHE A 23 -6.30 -18.42 -4.74
N GLU A 24 -6.24 -19.64 -5.28
CA GLU A 24 -5.45 -20.74 -4.72
C GLU A 24 -3.99 -20.71 -5.20
N SER A 25 -3.67 -19.91 -6.23
CA SER A 25 -2.32 -19.80 -6.76
C SER A 25 -1.49 -18.78 -5.95
N PRO A 26 -0.40 -19.22 -5.28
CA PRO A 26 0.51 -18.30 -4.57
C PRO A 26 1.09 -17.22 -5.48
N TYR A 27 1.31 -17.55 -6.75
CA TYR A 27 1.85 -16.62 -7.74
C TYR A 27 0.89 -15.47 -8.03
N ALA A 28 -0.40 -15.76 -8.19
CA ALA A 28 -1.40 -14.72 -8.47
C ALA A 28 -1.50 -13.71 -7.31
N ILE A 29 -1.46 -14.20 -6.08
CA ILE A 29 -1.49 -13.35 -4.87
C ILE A 29 -0.20 -12.57 -4.71
N THR A 30 0.95 -13.20 -4.98
CA THR A 30 2.25 -12.54 -4.94
C THR A 30 2.28 -11.34 -5.90
N ILE A 31 1.74 -11.50 -7.11
CA ILE A 31 1.65 -10.40 -8.09
C ILE A 31 0.82 -9.24 -7.53
N VAL A 32 -0.29 -9.51 -6.85
CA VAL A 32 -1.10 -8.46 -6.18
C VAL A 32 -0.31 -7.78 -5.07
N ALA A 33 0.31 -8.56 -4.18
CA ALA A 33 1.10 -8.04 -3.06
C ALA A 33 2.24 -7.13 -3.56
N VAL A 34 2.99 -7.60 -4.57
CA VAL A 34 4.07 -6.84 -5.19
C VAL A 34 3.55 -5.56 -5.83
N ASN A 35 2.43 -5.62 -6.56
CA ASN A 35 1.84 -4.43 -7.16
C ASN A 35 1.48 -3.37 -6.09
N TYR A 36 0.89 -3.79 -4.97
CA TYR A 36 0.60 -2.89 -3.86
C TYR A 36 1.86 -2.32 -3.19
N VAL A 37 2.91 -3.12 -3.01
CA VAL A 37 4.19 -2.63 -2.48
C VAL A 37 4.79 -1.57 -3.42
N LEU A 38 4.82 -1.84 -4.73
CA LEU A 38 5.34 -0.90 -5.73
C LEU A 38 4.51 0.40 -5.79
N MET A 39 3.18 0.28 -5.70
CA MET A 39 2.29 1.44 -5.62
C MET A 39 2.57 2.29 -4.38
N ASN A 40 2.74 1.67 -3.21
CA ASN A 40 3.09 2.37 -1.98
C ASN A 40 4.46 3.04 -2.07
N LEU A 41 5.47 2.37 -2.63
CA LEU A 41 6.80 2.96 -2.85
C LEU A 41 6.76 4.17 -3.80
N ALA A 42 5.95 4.10 -4.87
CA ALA A 42 5.74 5.22 -5.77
C ALA A 42 5.08 6.41 -5.04
N PHE A 43 4.07 6.15 -4.21
CA PHE A 43 3.42 7.17 -3.39
C PHE A 43 4.37 7.79 -2.35
N SER A 44 5.12 6.97 -1.62
CA SER A 44 6.14 7.45 -0.66
C SER A 44 7.21 8.30 -1.35
N SER A 45 7.61 7.95 -2.58
CA SER A 45 8.57 8.75 -3.36
C SER A 45 8.00 10.12 -3.74
N ILE A 46 6.71 10.19 -4.11
CA ILE A 46 6.01 11.46 -4.35
C ILE A 46 5.97 12.29 -3.08
N TRP A 47 5.62 11.68 -1.94
CA TRP A 47 5.59 12.36 -0.65
C TRP A 47 6.96 12.95 -0.28
N VAL A 48 8.02 12.15 -0.35
CA VAL A 48 9.40 12.62 -0.08
C VAL A 48 9.82 13.75 -1.02
N TYR A 49 9.45 13.67 -2.30
CA TYR A 49 9.74 14.72 -3.27
C TYR A 49 9.04 16.04 -2.93
N VAL A 50 7.76 15.98 -2.59
CA VAL A 50 6.95 17.15 -2.21
C VAL A 50 7.51 17.81 -0.93
N MET A 51 7.89 16.99 0.05
CA MET A 51 8.55 17.42 1.28
C MET A 51 9.88 18.14 1.04
N LYS A 52 10.76 17.52 0.23
CA LYS A 52 12.09 18.06 -0.06
C LYS A 52 12.03 19.40 -0.78
N ASN A 53 11.05 19.58 -1.66
CA ASN A 53 10.86 20.81 -2.43
C ASN A 53 10.01 21.87 -1.72
N LYS A 54 9.64 21.65 -0.44
CA LYS A 54 8.77 22.57 0.33
C LYS A 54 7.51 23.00 -0.43
N MET A 55 6.94 22.07 -1.20
CA MET A 55 5.74 22.33 -2.01
C MET A 55 4.47 22.42 -1.17
N ILE A 56 4.54 22.05 0.12
CA ILE A 56 3.45 22.15 1.10
C ILE A 56 3.85 23.17 2.17
N PRO A 57 2.99 24.16 2.49
CA PRO A 57 3.16 25.06 3.63
C PRO A 57 3.36 24.30 4.95
N GLU A 58 4.27 24.76 5.81
CA GLU A 58 4.64 24.06 7.05
C GLU A 58 3.45 23.85 8.02
N GLU A 59 2.47 24.76 8.00
CA GLU A 59 1.24 24.67 8.80
C GLU A 59 0.38 23.47 8.39
N ILE A 60 0.22 23.25 7.08
CA ILE A 60 -0.52 22.11 6.53
C ILE A 60 0.27 20.82 6.76
N LEU A 61 1.59 20.90 6.66
CA LEU A 61 2.46 19.75 6.91
C LEU A 61 2.32 19.23 8.34
N HIS A 62 2.25 20.13 9.32
CA HIS A 62 2.14 19.77 10.73
C HIS A 62 0.78 19.12 11.08
N GLN A 63 -0.25 19.39 10.27
CA GLN A 63 -1.57 18.75 10.37
C GLN A 63 -1.60 17.38 9.66
N LEU A 64 -0.90 17.24 8.52
CA LEU A 64 -0.91 16.03 7.71
C LEU A 64 0.13 14.97 8.12
N SER A 65 1.21 15.36 8.79
CA SER A 65 2.33 14.48 9.12
C SER A 65 2.46 14.28 10.62
N THR A 66 1.45 13.67 11.24
CA THR A 66 1.57 13.24 12.65
C THR A 66 2.48 12.01 12.74
N LYS A 67 3.36 11.92 13.75
CA LYS A 67 4.22 10.73 14.00
C LYS A 67 3.43 9.42 13.95
N ARG A 68 2.20 9.43 14.45
CA ARG A 68 1.30 8.27 14.48
C ARG A 68 0.85 7.83 13.09
N GLU A 69 0.62 8.75 12.17
CA GLU A 69 0.20 8.44 10.80
C GLU A 69 1.32 7.81 9.99
N ASN A 70 2.53 8.36 10.12
CA ASN A 70 3.71 7.78 9.49
C ASN A 70 3.98 6.35 9.99
N ILE A 71 3.74 6.08 11.29
CA ILE A 71 3.83 4.72 11.85
C ILE A 71 2.77 3.79 11.22
N ILE A 72 1.52 4.25 11.06
CA ILE A 72 0.45 3.42 10.47
C ILE A 72 0.74 3.12 8.99
N ILE A 73 1.20 4.11 8.22
CA ILE A 73 1.59 3.93 6.81
C ILE A 73 2.74 2.91 6.73
N PHE A 74 3.77 3.09 7.55
CA PHE A 74 4.92 2.20 7.58
C PHE A 74 4.55 0.77 7.99
N ALA A 75 3.70 0.61 9.01
CA ALA A 75 3.17 -0.69 9.41
C ALA A 75 2.36 -1.35 8.29
N GLY A 76 1.55 -0.58 7.55
CA GLY A 76 0.82 -1.06 6.37
C GLY A 76 1.75 -1.62 5.29
N ILE A 77 2.83 -0.90 4.96
CA ILE A 77 3.83 -1.35 3.98
C ILE A 77 4.53 -2.63 4.46
N LEU A 78 4.89 -2.72 5.74
CA LEU A 78 5.52 -3.91 6.31
C LEU A 78 4.59 -5.14 6.28
N LEU A 79 3.31 -4.96 6.62
CA LEU A 79 2.32 -6.03 6.53
C LEU A 79 2.12 -6.48 5.07
N GLN A 80 2.13 -5.54 4.12
CA GLN A 80 2.03 -5.84 2.69
C GLN A 80 3.27 -6.62 2.20
N LEU A 81 4.47 -6.25 2.65
CA LEU A 81 5.70 -7.00 2.36
C LEU A 81 5.66 -8.41 2.97
N ALA A 82 5.19 -8.55 4.20
CA ALA A 82 5.03 -9.84 4.87
C ALA A 82 4.04 -10.77 4.14
N SER A 83 3.05 -10.20 3.44
CA SER A 83 2.08 -11.00 2.66
C SER A 83 2.70 -11.75 1.47
N ILE A 84 3.88 -11.33 0.99
CA ILE A 84 4.59 -11.97 -0.13
C ILE A 84 5.08 -13.38 0.24
N PRO A 85 5.95 -13.57 1.25
CA PRO A 85 6.38 -14.91 1.64
C PRO A 85 5.22 -15.74 2.20
N LEU A 86 4.25 -15.10 2.86
CA LEU A 86 3.09 -15.80 3.40
C LEU A 86 2.16 -16.38 2.33
N ALA A 87 2.17 -15.81 1.11
CA ALA A 87 1.36 -16.35 0.00
C ALA A 87 1.75 -17.78 -0.37
N TYR A 88 3.02 -18.15 -0.16
CA TYR A 88 3.54 -19.51 -0.39
C TYR A 88 3.24 -20.48 0.75
N VAL A 89 2.91 -19.97 1.94
CA VAL A 89 2.49 -20.79 3.08
C VAL A 89 0.98 -21.03 3.03
N SER A 90 0.22 -19.96 2.85
CA SER A 90 -1.24 -20.01 2.70
C SER A 90 -1.74 -18.75 2.03
N THR A 91 -2.42 -18.94 0.91
CA THR A 91 -3.07 -17.88 0.14
C THR A 91 -4.07 -17.08 0.98
N TYR A 92 -4.81 -17.76 1.86
CA TYR A 92 -5.80 -17.15 2.75
C TYR A 92 -5.18 -16.18 3.75
N ILE A 93 -4.00 -16.50 4.30
CA ILE A 93 -3.31 -15.61 5.25
C ILE A 93 -2.97 -14.28 4.59
N SER A 94 -2.49 -14.31 3.34
CA SER A 94 -2.19 -13.09 2.58
C SER A 94 -3.44 -12.24 2.31
N PHE A 95 -4.58 -12.86 2.00
CA PHE A 95 -5.85 -12.12 1.86
C PHE A 95 -6.31 -11.48 3.17
N ILE A 96 -6.21 -12.20 4.30
CA ILE A 96 -6.52 -11.64 5.62
C ILE A 96 -5.62 -10.43 5.90
N LEU A 97 -4.33 -10.50 5.56
CA LEU A 97 -3.43 -9.36 5.71
C LEU A 97 -3.84 -8.16 4.85
N PHE A 98 -4.29 -8.36 3.62
CA PHE A 98 -4.82 -7.26 2.80
C PHE A 98 -6.03 -6.58 3.46
N ILE A 99 -6.94 -7.37 4.05
CA ILE A 99 -8.10 -6.85 4.79
C ILE A 99 -7.65 -6.08 6.03
N VAL A 100 -6.70 -6.61 6.80
CA VAL A 100 -6.16 -5.93 7.99
C VAL A 100 -5.52 -4.60 7.61
N VAL A 101 -4.73 -4.56 6.54
CA VAL A 101 -4.13 -3.31 6.03
C VAL A 101 -5.20 -2.31 5.61
N LEU A 102 -6.26 -2.76 4.93
CA LEU A 102 -7.39 -1.91 4.55
C LEU A 102 -8.09 -1.32 5.79
N ILE A 103 -8.38 -2.14 6.79
CA ILE A 103 -9.02 -1.69 8.04
C ILE A 103 -8.15 -0.65 8.74
N LEU A 104 -6.84 -0.87 8.84
CA LEU A 104 -5.90 0.10 9.41
C LEU A 104 -5.97 1.45 8.68
N HIS A 105 -6.06 1.43 7.36
CA HIS A 105 -6.17 2.65 6.54
C HIS A 105 -7.52 3.34 6.69
N ILE A 106 -8.62 2.59 6.78
CA ILE A 106 -9.96 3.15 7.01
C ILE A 106 -10.03 3.82 8.38
N ILE A 107 -9.54 3.15 9.44
CA ILE A 107 -9.50 3.72 10.80
C ILE A 107 -8.66 5.00 10.82
N ARG A 108 -7.56 5.05 10.06
CA ARG A 108 -6.75 6.27 9.90
C ARG A 108 -7.55 7.38 9.23
N LEU A 109 -8.24 7.07 8.13
CA LEU A 109 -9.05 8.04 7.38
C LEU A 109 -10.17 8.63 8.23
N TRP A 110 -10.83 7.81 9.06
CA TRP A 110 -11.97 8.24 9.88
C TRP A 110 -11.60 9.09 11.11
N ARG A 111 -10.31 9.17 11.43
CA ARG A 111 -9.80 9.97 12.55
C ARG A 111 -9.37 11.39 12.15
N HIS A 112 -9.34 11.66 10.85
CA HIS A 112 -9.19 13.00 10.26
C HIS A 112 -10.55 13.49 9.78
#